data_AF-A0A351GI05-F1
#
_entry.id   AF-A0A351GI05-F1
#
_cell.length_a   1.000
_cell.length_b   1.000
_cell.length_c   1.000
_cell.angle_alpha   90.00
_cell.angle_beta   90.00
_cell.angle_gamma   90.00
#
_symmetry.space_group_name_H-M   'P 1'
#
loop_
_entity.id
_entity.type
_entity.pdbx_description
1 polymer ?
#
loop_
_entity_poly.entity_id
_entity_poly.type
_entity_poly.pdbx_seq_one_letter_code
_entity_poly.pdbx_strand_id
1 'polypeptide(L)'
;MKLNKFTISLLALTVMSSVACKKEKSSSTGWNYNDSKWGGFEKHEYAGQETGPGLVLVHGGAFTMGSSEQDVTYEHNNVERKVSVPSFYMDETEVTNSHYREYVFWLKRVYVDYPEVGINALPDTNVWRDRLAYNEPYVDYYYRHPAYQDYPVVGVNWQQATAYAAWRSDRVNEMILIREGILEPDPDQMNEANFNTDAYYVGQSDGLTLGKHQMKDYRVKRGGTRQVRMEDGIMLPEY
;
A
#
# COMPACT_ATOMS: atom_id res chain seq x y z
N MET A 1 -35.01 14.31 -54.86
CA MET A 1 -34.09 13.15 -54.86
C MET A 1 -34.37 12.30 -53.64
N LYS A 2 -34.86 11.06 -53.80
CA LYS A 2 -35.05 10.13 -52.67
C LYS A 2 -33.70 9.46 -52.38
N LEU A 3 -33.02 9.83 -51.29
CA LEU A 3 -31.81 9.14 -50.87
C LEU A 3 -32.17 7.70 -50.46
N ASN A 4 -31.43 6.74 -51.02
CA ASN A 4 -31.67 5.32 -50.81
C ASN A 4 -31.17 4.93 -49.41
N LYS A 5 -31.95 4.15 -48.64
CA LYS A 5 -31.58 3.78 -47.25
C LYS A 5 -30.21 3.07 -47.18
N PHE A 6 -29.81 2.42 -48.27
CA PHE A 6 -28.52 1.75 -48.44
C PHE A 6 -27.33 2.72 -48.53
N THR A 7 -27.48 3.88 -49.18
CA THR A 7 -26.41 4.88 -49.30
C THR A 7 -26.20 5.65 -48.00
N ILE A 8 -27.26 5.84 -47.21
CA ILE A 8 -27.18 6.42 -45.85
C ILE A 8 -26.45 5.46 -44.89
N SER A 9 -26.73 4.15 -44.98
CA SER A 9 -26.03 3.13 -44.18
C SER A 9 -24.54 3.05 -44.50
N LEU A 10 -24.15 3.16 -45.77
CA LEU A 10 -22.75 3.10 -46.19
C LEU A 10 -21.97 4.35 -45.75
N LEU A 11 -22.62 5.52 -45.78
CA LEU A 11 -22.04 6.79 -45.32
C LEU A 11 -21.89 6.82 -43.78
N ALA A 12 -22.82 6.20 -43.04
CA ALA A 12 -22.71 6.07 -41.59
C ALA A 12 -21.56 5.13 -41.18
N LEU A 13 -21.31 4.08 -41.97
CA LEU A 13 -20.21 3.13 -41.72
C LEU A 13 -18.83 3.76 -42.01
N THR A 14 -18.72 4.58 -43.06
CA THR A 14 -17.46 5.30 -43.38
C THR A 14 -17.16 6.43 -42.41
N VAL A 15 -18.18 7.13 -41.91
CA VAL A 15 -18.00 8.15 -40.86
C VAL A 15 -17.58 7.52 -39.53
N MET A 16 -18.10 6.33 -39.16
CA MET A 16 -17.64 5.61 -37.97
C MET A 16 -16.20 5.08 -38.07
N SER A 17 -15.71 4.74 -39.26
CA SER A 17 -14.33 4.24 -39.43
C SER A 17 -13.23 5.30 -39.30
N SER A 18 -13.55 6.60 -39.34
CA SER A 18 -12.54 7.67 -39.27
C SER A 18 -12.24 8.18 -37.84
N VAL A 19 -12.93 7.64 -36.83
CA VAL A 19 -12.76 8.03 -35.41
C VAL A 19 -11.85 7.05 -34.65
N ALA A 20 -11.52 5.89 -35.22
CA ALA A 20 -10.67 4.90 -34.58
C ALA A 20 -9.17 5.19 -34.82
N CYS A 21 -8.39 5.30 -33.75
CA CYS A 21 -6.92 5.46 -33.71
C CYS A 21 -6.34 6.88 -33.92
N LYS A 22 -6.83 7.86 -33.16
CA LYS A 22 -5.93 8.97 -32.75
C LYS A 22 -5.20 8.55 -31.48
N LYS A 23 -3.87 8.36 -31.58
CA LYS A 23 -3.02 8.17 -30.40
C LYS A 23 -3.01 9.44 -29.58
N GLU A 24 -3.08 9.29 -28.26
CA GLU A 24 -2.99 10.44 -27.36
C GLU A 24 -1.65 11.15 -27.53
N LYS A 25 -1.70 12.48 -27.56
CA LYS A 25 -0.53 13.35 -27.71
C LYS A 25 -0.45 14.30 -26.54
N SER A 26 0.77 14.65 -26.19
CA SER A 26 1.06 15.69 -25.22
C SER A 26 0.55 17.04 -25.69
N SER A 27 -0.21 17.72 -24.84
CA SER A 27 -0.67 19.09 -25.06
C SER A 27 0.49 20.08 -25.02
N SER A 28 1.49 19.83 -24.17
CA SER A 28 2.65 20.73 -23.99
C SER A 28 3.71 20.55 -25.06
N THR A 29 4.01 19.31 -25.47
CA THR A 29 5.14 19.01 -26.38
C THR A 29 4.70 18.52 -27.76
N GLY A 30 3.47 18.04 -27.93
CA GLY A 30 2.97 17.44 -29.18
C GLY A 30 3.46 16.01 -29.44
N TRP A 31 4.27 15.43 -28.56
CA TRP A 31 4.78 14.06 -28.68
C TRP A 31 3.71 13.02 -28.37
N ASN A 32 3.74 11.87 -29.04
CA ASN A 32 2.80 10.77 -28.78
C ASN A 32 3.13 10.08 -27.46
N TYR A 33 2.09 9.77 -26.69
CA TYR A 33 2.20 8.92 -25.51
C TYR A 33 2.15 7.44 -25.89
N ASN A 34 2.71 6.58 -25.01
CA ASN A 34 2.66 5.11 -25.12
C ASN A 34 3.21 4.58 -26.46
N ASP A 35 4.22 5.28 -27.01
CA ASP A 35 4.76 5.02 -28.34
C ASP A 35 6.27 4.80 -28.31
N SER A 36 6.71 3.58 -28.61
CA SER A 36 8.13 3.21 -28.59
C SER A 36 8.98 3.92 -29.66
N LYS A 37 8.34 4.49 -30.68
CA LYS A 37 9.02 5.28 -31.70
C LYS A 37 9.40 6.68 -31.22
N TRP A 38 8.68 7.21 -30.24
CA TRP A 38 8.75 8.61 -29.79
C TRP A 38 9.26 8.72 -28.35
N GLY A 39 10.26 7.90 -27.99
CA GLY A 39 10.89 7.93 -26.67
C GLY A 39 10.18 7.08 -25.60
N GLY A 40 9.01 6.51 -25.91
CA GLY A 40 8.36 5.52 -25.04
C GLY A 40 7.86 6.08 -23.72
N PHE A 41 7.59 7.39 -23.62
CA PHE A 41 6.96 7.96 -22.43
C PHE A 41 5.57 7.38 -22.24
N GLU A 42 5.30 6.91 -21.03
CA GLU A 42 4.08 6.22 -20.70
C GLU A 42 3.12 7.18 -19.99
N LYS A 43 1.87 7.19 -20.44
CA LYS A 43 0.77 7.88 -19.77
C LYS A 43 -0.24 6.81 -19.38
N HIS A 44 -0.37 6.60 -18.08
CA HIS A 44 -1.31 5.66 -17.50
C HIS A 44 -2.67 6.30 -17.31
N GLU A 45 -3.73 5.53 -17.53
CA GLU A 45 -5.06 5.91 -17.09
C GLU A 45 -5.19 5.53 -15.62
N TYR A 46 -5.47 6.52 -14.77
CA TYR A 46 -5.61 6.32 -13.33
C TYR A 46 -7.06 6.51 -12.92
N ALA A 47 -7.72 5.40 -12.53
CA ALA A 47 -9.12 5.40 -12.12
C ALA A 47 -9.34 5.92 -10.68
N GLY A 48 -8.27 6.01 -9.89
CA GLY A 48 -8.31 6.35 -8.47
C GLY A 48 -7.60 5.30 -7.61
N GLN A 49 -7.24 5.69 -6.38
CA GLN A 49 -6.60 4.80 -5.42
C GLN A 49 -7.63 3.82 -4.85
N GLU A 50 -7.33 2.53 -4.85
CA GLU A 50 -8.12 1.57 -4.06
C GLU A 50 -7.84 1.75 -2.57
N THR A 51 -8.84 1.47 -1.73
CA THR A 51 -8.68 1.53 -0.28
C THR A 51 -7.92 0.29 0.20
N GLY A 52 -6.81 0.48 0.91
CA GLY A 52 -6.07 -0.63 1.49
C GLY A 52 -6.90 -1.41 2.54
N PRO A 53 -6.50 -2.65 2.85
CA PRO A 53 -7.24 -3.51 3.76
C PRO A 53 -7.26 -2.93 5.18
N GLY A 54 -8.45 -2.71 5.74
CA GLY A 54 -8.66 -2.16 7.09
C GLY A 54 -8.49 -0.64 7.19
N LEU A 55 -8.28 0.06 6.07
CA LEU A 55 -8.19 1.51 6.02
C LEU A 55 -9.52 2.18 5.71
N VAL A 56 -9.75 3.33 6.35
CA VAL A 56 -10.83 4.26 6.03
C VAL A 56 -10.28 5.58 5.49
N LEU A 57 -10.94 6.14 4.48
CA LEU A 57 -10.60 7.47 3.95
C LEU A 57 -11.12 8.54 4.91
N VAL A 58 -10.20 9.31 5.48
CA VAL A 58 -10.51 10.54 6.21
C VAL A 58 -10.49 11.70 5.23
N HIS A 59 -11.66 12.32 5.02
CA HIS A 59 -11.77 13.46 4.12
C HIS A 59 -11.05 14.68 4.69
N GLY A 60 -10.22 15.30 3.86
CA GLY A 60 -9.53 16.53 4.20
C GLY A 60 -10.49 17.68 4.46
N GLY A 61 -10.12 18.52 5.41
CA GLY A 61 -10.96 19.61 5.87
C GLY A 61 -10.29 20.42 6.97
N ALA A 62 -10.95 21.49 7.38
CA ALA A 62 -10.52 22.30 8.52
C ALA A 62 -11.38 21.97 9.73
N PHE A 63 -10.73 21.68 10.86
CA PHE A 63 -11.39 21.43 12.14
C PHE A 63 -10.68 22.19 13.27
N THR A 64 -11.38 22.39 14.39
CA THR A 64 -10.79 22.96 15.61
C THR A 64 -10.21 21.82 16.43
N MET A 65 -8.89 21.80 16.59
CA MET A 65 -8.16 20.86 17.43
C MET A 65 -7.93 21.50 18.79
N GLY A 66 -8.27 20.78 19.86
CA GLY A 66 -8.10 21.24 21.24
C GLY A 66 -9.32 20.88 22.09
N SER A 67 -9.32 21.25 23.37
CA SER A 67 -10.52 21.16 24.22
C SER A 67 -11.08 22.53 24.53
N SER A 68 -12.41 22.64 24.46
CA SER A 68 -13.17 23.80 24.92
C SER A 68 -13.40 23.78 26.44
N GLU A 69 -13.04 22.68 27.10
CA GLU A 69 -13.28 22.48 28.53
C GLU A 69 -12.32 23.27 29.39
N GLN A 70 -12.79 23.61 30.59
CA GLN A 70 -11.98 24.34 31.56
C GLN A 70 -10.86 23.41 32.09
N ASP A 71 -9.62 23.77 31.77
CA ASP A 71 -8.43 23.14 32.33
C ASP A 71 -8.35 23.44 33.84
N VAL A 72 -8.71 22.44 34.65
CA VAL A 72 -8.72 22.53 36.11
C VAL A 72 -7.30 22.66 36.67
N THR A 73 -6.32 22.09 35.96
CA THR A 73 -4.91 22.04 36.37
C THR A 73 -4.08 23.22 35.86
N TYR A 74 -4.65 24.09 35.02
CA TYR A 74 -3.99 25.24 34.38
C TYR A 74 -2.67 24.85 33.69
N GLU A 75 -2.60 23.66 33.09
CA GLU A 75 -1.42 23.13 32.41
C GLU A 75 -1.25 23.71 31.00
N HIS A 76 -2.29 24.29 30.42
CA HIS A 76 -2.28 24.96 29.11
C HIS A 76 -1.73 24.09 27.96
N ASN A 77 -1.81 22.76 28.09
CA ASN A 77 -1.31 21.80 27.10
C ASN A 77 -2.30 21.55 25.95
N ASN A 78 -3.52 22.07 26.03
CA ASN A 78 -4.63 21.76 25.13
C ASN A 78 -5.33 23.01 24.58
N VAL A 79 -4.55 23.94 24.00
CA VAL A 79 -5.08 25.19 23.43
C VAL A 79 -5.78 24.93 22.10
N GLU A 80 -7.00 25.44 21.97
CA GLU A 80 -7.76 25.36 20.73
C GLU A 80 -7.08 26.09 19.57
N ARG A 81 -6.93 25.39 18.44
CA ARG A 81 -6.43 25.96 17.19
C ARG A 81 -7.14 25.34 16.00
N LYS A 82 -7.39 26.16 14.97
CA LYS A 82 -7.95 25.67 13.71
C LYS A 82 -6.83 25.05 12.85
N VAL A 83 -6.97 23.78 12.51
CA VAL A 83 -6.01 23.02 11.70
C VAL A 83 -6.70 22.57 10.42
N SER A 84 -6.01 22.68 9.29
CA SER A 84 -6.43 22.11 8.01
C SER A 84 -5.56 20.90 7.70
N VAL A 85 -6.19 19.75 7.45
CA VAL A 85 -5.49 18.50 7.14
C VAL A 85 -5.93 18.03 5.75
N PRO A 86 -5.01 17.57 4.87
CA PRO A 86 -5.37 16.95 3.61
C PRO A 86 -6.14 15.64 3.84
N SER A 87 -6.74 15.08 2.78
CA SER A 87 -7.34 13.74 2.89
C SER A 87 -6.23 12.69 3.07
N PHE A 88 -6.44 11.73 3.95
CA PHE A 88 -5.50 10.64 4.20
C PHE A 88 -6.26 9.37 4.63
N TYR A 89 -5.56 8.24 4.64
CA TYR A 89 -6.11 6.98 5.12
C TYR A 89 -5.66 6.71 6.55
N MET A 90 -6.56 6.14 7.36
CA MET A 90 -6.27 5.71 8.73
C MET A 90 -6.85 4.32 8.96
N ASP A 91 -6.22 3.51 9.81
CA ASP A 91 -6.82 2.24 10.24
C ASP A 91 -8.13 2.48 10.99
N GLU A 92 -9.13 1.64 10.73
CA GLU A 92 -10.42 1.71 11.42
C GLU A 92 -10.32 1.32 12.90
N THR A 93 -9.41 0.40 13.23
CA THR A 93 -9.18 -0.11 14.59
C THR A 93 -7.69 -0.10 14.91
N GLU A 94 -7.35 -0.20 16.20
CA GLU A 94 -5.98 -0.44 16.61
C GLU A 94 -5.45 -1.79 16.08
N VAL A 95 -4.12 -1.90 16.00
CA VAL A 95 -3.47 -3.16 15.64
C VAL A 95 -3.71 -4.19 16.74
N THR A 96 -4.28 -5.33 16.37
CA THR A 96 -4.60 -6.42 17.30
C THR A 96 -3.38 -7.29 17.61
N ASN A 97 -3.47 -8.07 18.69
CA ASN A 97 -2.47 -9.09 19.02
C ASN A 97 -2.31 -10.12 17.89
N SER A 98 -3.39 -10.51 17.19
CA SER A 98 -3.33 -11.45 16.06
C SER A 98 -2.54 -10.87 14.88
N HIS A 99 -2.81 -9.63 14.48
CA HIS A 99 -2.07 -8.95 13.41
C HIS A 99 -0.58 -8.79 13.76
N TYR A 100 -0.26 -8.38 14.99
CA TYR A 100 1.13 -8.24 15.41
C TYR A 100 1.86 -9.59 15.51
N ARG A 101 1.16 -10.68 15.85
CA ARG A 101 1.73 -12.02 15.85
C ARG A 101 1.99 -12.54 14.43
N GLU A 102 1.16 -12.20 13.46
CA GLU A 102 1.41 -12.48 12.05
C GLU A 102 2.73 -11.82 11.60
N TYR A 103 2.93 -10.56 11.95
CA TYR A 103 4.18 -9.84 11.71
C TYR A 103 5.40 -10.55 12.31
N VAL A 104 5.36 -10.85 13.61
CA VAL A 104 6.47 -11.54 14.29
C VAL A 104 6.71 -12.93 13.71
N PHE A 105 5.66 -13.66 13.34
CA PHE A 105 5.77 -14.95 12.68
C PHE A 105 6.46 -14.83 11.32
N TRP A 106 6.06 -13.84 10.51
CA TRP A 106 6.69 -13.58 9.22
C TRP A 106 8.17 -13.26 9.37
N LEU A 107 8.54 -12.37 10.31
CA LEU A 107 9.94 -12.03 10.55
C LEU A 107 10.79 -13.24 10.92
N LYS A 108 10.31 -14.09 11.84
CA LYS A 108 11.03 -15.29 12.27
C LYS A 108 11.18 -16.34 11.17
N ARG A 109 10.23 -16.39 10.23
CA ARG A 109 10.25 -17.31 9.10
C ARG A 109 11.19 -16.84 8.00
N VAL A 110 11.17 -15.53 7.70
CA VAL A 110 11.92 -14.94 6.59
C VAL A 110 13.37 -14.67 6.98
N TYR A 111 13.63 -14.03 8.12
CA TYR A 111 14.99 -13.68 8.56
C TYR A 111 15.62 -14.83 9.35
N VAL A 112 16.09 -15.86 8.64
CA VAL A 112 16.76 -17.02 9.24
C VAL A 112 18.20 -16.69 9.61
N ASP A 113 18.89 -15.90 8.79
CA ASP A 113 20.29 -15.53 9.02
C ASP A 113 20.44 -14.49 10.14
N TYR A 114 19.36 -13.72 10.38
CA TYR A 114 19.28 -12.64 11.36
C TYR A 114 18.11 -12.86 12.33
N PRO A 115 18.14 -13.90 13.18
CA PRO A 115 17.04 -14.23 14.09
C PRO A 115 16.74 -13.12 15.10
N GLU A 116 17.70 -12.24 15.37
CA GLU A 116 17.53 -11.07 16.22
C GLU A 116 16.43 -10.13 15.74
N VAL A 117 16.18 -10.06 14.42
CA VAL A 117 15.12 -9.19 13.86
C VAL A 117 13.76 -9.60 14.42
N GLY A 118 13.45 -10.91 14.41
CA GLY A 118 12.21 -11.44 14.95
C GLY A 118 12.12 -11.42 16.48
N ILE A 119 13.26 -11.48 17.18
CA ILE A 119 13.32 -11.38 18.65
C ILE A 119 13.10 -9.94 19.10
N ASN A 120 13.75 -8.98 18.46
CA ASN A 120 13.65 -7.55 18.78
C ASN A 120 12.26 -6.97 18.45
N ALA A 121 11.53 -7.61 17.54
CA ALA A 121 10.14 -7.28 17.24
C ALA A 121 9.13 -7.78 18.29
N LEU A 122 9.54 -8.56 19.30
CA LEU A 122 8.60 -9.00 20.35
C LEU A 122 8.20 -7.84 21.26
N PRO A 123 6.90 -7.74 21.65
CA PRO A 123 6.46 -6.73 22.59
C PRO A 123 6.95 -7.06 24.01
N ASP A 124 7.17 -6.02 24.82
CA ASP A 124 7.48 -6.19 26.24
C ASP A 124 6.22 -6.54 27.04
N THR A 125 6.11 -7.80 27.44
CA THR A 125 5.00 -8.29 28.26
C THR A 125 5.08 -7.86 29.72
N ASN A 126 6.24 -7.37 30.19
CA ASN A 126 6.39 -6.92 31.58
C ASN A 126 5.71 -5.57 31.84
N VAL A 127 5.21 -4.88 30.81
CA VAL A 127 4.44 -3.64 30.95
C VAL A 127 3.22 -3.79 31.88
N TRP A 128 2.68 -5.00 32.00
CA TRP A 128 1.57 -5.30 32.91
C TRP A 128 1.97 -5.40 34.37
N ARG A 129 3.26 -5.59 34.69
CA ARG A 129 3.74 -5.72 36.07
C ARG A 129 3.74 -4.38 36.76
N ASP A 130 3.04 -4.33 37.89
CA ASP A 130 3.10 -3.24 38.84
C ASP A 130 3.27 -3.78 40.25
N ARG A 131 3.99 -3.05 41.10
CA ARG A 131 4.39 -3.50 42.46
C ARG A 131 3.20 -3.77 43.37
N LEU A 132 2.07 -3.10 43.14
CA LEU A 132 0.88 -3.16 43.99
C LEU A 132 -0.35 -3.75 43.29
N ALA A 133 -0.20 -4.25 42.05
CA ALA A 133 -1.31 -4.82 41.28
C ALA A 133 -1.10 -6.30 40.98
N TYR A 134 -2.17 -7.09 41.05
CA TYR A 134 -2.14 -8.51 40.64
C TYR A 134 -2.45 -8.65 39.14
N ASN A 135 -1.42 -8.43 38.31
CA ASN A 135 -1.52 -8.46 36.85
C ASN A 135 -0.71 -9.58 36.19
N GLU A 136 -0.11 -10.50 36.96
CA GLU A 136 0.68 -11.62 36.42
C GLU A 136 -0.04 -12.43 35.33
N PRO A 137 -1.37 -12.70 35.39
CA PRO A 137 -2.05 -13.37 34.30
C PRO A 137 -1.95 -12.62 32.95
N TYR A 138 -1.92 -11.29 32.94
CA TYR A 138 -1.80 -10.52 31.70
C TYR A 138 -0.38 -10.60 31.10
N VAL A 139 0.65 -10.72 31.93
CA VAL A 139 2.04 -10.92 31.48
C VAL A 139 2.16 -12.19 30.64
N ASP A 140 1.52 -13.26 31.09
CA ASP A 140 1.61 -14.56 30.45
C ASP A 140 0.63 -14.69 29.27
N TYR A 141 -0.61 -14.24 29.46
CA TYR A 141 -1.71 -14.56 28.55
C TYR A 141 -2.04 -13.45 27.54
N TYR A 142 -1.85 -12.16 27.85
CA TYR A 142 -2.41 -11.08 27.02
C TYR A 142 -1.95 -11.15 25.56
N TYR A 143 -0.65 -11.29 25.31
CA TYR A 143 -0.13 -11.37 23.95
C TYR A 143 -0.31 -12.76 23.31
N ARG A 144 -0.38 -13.83 24.10
CA ARG A 144 -0.22 -15.22 23.61
C ARG A 144 -1.53 -16.00 23.52
N HIS A 145 -2.45 -15.78 24.45
CA HIS A 145 -3.64 -16.59 24.60
C HIS A 145 -4.72 -16.20 23.56
N PRO A 146 -5.40 -17.16 22.90
CA PRO A 146 -6.40 -16.87 21.87
C PRO A 146 -7.54 -15.96 22.32
N ALA A 147 -7.91 -15.99 23.61
CA ALA A 147 -8.95 -15.10 24.16
C ALA A 147 -8.64 -13.60 24.01
N TYR A 148 -7.36 -13.23 23.84
CA TYR A 148 -6.92 -11.85 23.68
C TYR A 148 -6.47 -11.53 22.24
N GLN A 149 -6.73 -12.42 21.26
CA GLN A 149 -6.22 -12.27 19.90
C GLN A 149 -6.71 -10.99 19.20
N ASP A 150 -7.94 -10.56 19.46
CA ASP A 150 -8.59 -9.40 18.84
C ASP A 150 -8.47 -8.12 19.70
N TYR A 151 -7.69 -8.18 20.78
CA TYR A 151 -7.39 -7.03 21.63
C TYR A 151 -6.20 -6.25 21.06
N PRO A 152 -6.11 -4.93 21.33
CA PRO A 152 -4.99 -4.13 20.86
C PRO A 152 -3.65 -4.66 21.38
N VAL A 153 -2.61 -4.58 20.57
CA VAL A 153 -1.26 -4.94 21.01
C VAL A 153 -0.72 -3.89 21.99
N VAL A 154 -0.10 -4.35 23.08
CA VAL A 154 0.45 -3.52 24.14
C VAL A 154 1.90 -3.93 24.41
N GLY A 155 2.73 -2.99 24.87
CA GLY A 155 4.16 -3.24 25.11
C GLY A 155 5.03 -3.04 23.87
N VAL A 156 4.55 -2.29 22.88
CA VAL A 156 5.26 -1.96 21.64
C VAL A 156 5.77 -0.53 21.73
N ASN A 157 7.04 -0.32 21.36
CA ASN A 157 7.64 1.02 21.28
C ASN A 157 7.44 1.67 19.90
N TRP A 158 7.77 2.96 19.78
CA TRP A 158 7.60 3.70 18.53
C TRP A 158 8.38 3.08 17.35
N GLN A 159 9.61 2.62 17.56
CA GLN A 159 10.41 2.01 16.49
C GLN A 159 9.79 0.70 15.99
N GLN A 160 9.29 -0.13 16.90
CA GLN A 160 8.59 -1.37 16.59
C GLN A 160 7.26 -1.12 15.86
N ALA A 161 6.52 -0.07 16.24
CA ALA A 161 5.30 0.34 15.56
C ALA A 161 5.58 0.81 14.12
N THR A 162 6.61 1.63 13.93
CA THR A 162 7.04 2.08 12.59
C THR A 162 7.51 0.90 11.73
N ALA A 163 8.27 -0.03 12.30
CA ALA A 163 8.72 -1.24 11.58
C ALA A 163 7.56 -2.15 11.18
N TYR A 164 6.51 -2.24 12.00
CA TYR A 164 5.28 -2.95 11.67
C TYR A 164 4.54 -2.28 10.49
N ALA A 165 4.43 -0.95 10.48
CA ALA A 165 3.80 -0.20 9.38
C ALA A 165 4.55 -0.39 8.05
N ALA A 166 5.89 -0.33 8.08
CA ALA A 166 6.73 -0.59 6.91
C ALA A 166 6.52 -2.03 6.39
N TRP A 167 6.56 -3.04 7.27
CA TRP A 167 6.27 -4.42 6.91
C TRP A 167 4.87 -4.61 6.30
N ARG A 168 3.85 -3.98 6.89
CA ARG A 168 2.48 -4.03 6.37
C ARG A 168 2.39 -3.41 4.98
N SER A 169 3.08 -2.30 4.76
CA SER A 169 3.18 -1.65 3.44
C SER A 169 3.69 -2.64 2.39
N ASP A 170 4.80 -3.31 2.69
CA ASP A 170 5.40 -4.32 1.82
C ASP A 170 4.45 -5.50 1.56
N ARG A 171 3.84 -6.05 2.62
CA ARG A 171 2.93 -7.21 2.49
C ARG A 171 1.67 -6.90 1.68
N VAL A 172 1.09 -5.70 1.85
CA VAL A 172 -0.08 -5.28 1.09
C VAL A 172 0.29 -5.10 -0.39
N ASN A 173 1.40 -4.42 -0.67
CA ASN A 173 1.86 -4.22 -2.05
C ASN A 173 2.23 -5.54 -2.73
N GLU A 174 2.89 -6.46 -2.01
CA GLU A 174 3.16 -7.81 -2.50
C GLU A 174 1.88 -8.54 -2.89
N MET A 175 0.87 -8.51 -2.01
CA MET A 175 -0.43 -9.15 -2.25
C MET A 175 -1.15 -8.54 -3.45
N ILE A 176 -1.07 -7.23 -3.64
CA ILE A 176 -1.62 -6.54 -4.82
C ILE A 176 -0.90 -7.03 -6.09
N LEU A 177 0.43 -7.07 -6.10
CA LEU A 177 1.19 -7.55 -7.26
C LEU A 177 0.90 -9.02 -7.60
N ILE A 178 0.70 -9.87 -6.59
CA ILE A 178 0.27 -11.26 -6.76
C ILE A 178 -1.15 -11.32 -7.33
N ARG A 179 -2.08 -10.52 -6.80
CA ARG A 179 -3.47 -10.43 -7.27
C ARG A 179 -3.56 -10.02 -8.73
N GLU A 180 -2.73 -9.08 -9.17
CA GLU A 180 -2.66 -8.63 -10.58
C GLU A 180 -1.91 -9.64 -11.49
N GLY A 181 -1.27 -10.66 -10.93
CA GLY A 181 -0.51 -11.68 -11.68
C GLY A 181 0.86 -11.21 -12.16
N ILE A 182 1.40 -10.19 -11.50
CA ILE A 182 2.73 -9.59 -11.76
C ILE A 182 3.80 -10.34 -10.99
N LEU A 183 3.49 -10.80 -9.78
CA LEU A 183 4.32 -11.72 -8.99
C LEU A 183 3.59 -13.05 -8.81
N GLU A 184 4.36 -14.14 -8.70
CA GLU A 184 3.82 -15.42 -8.25
C GLU A 184 3.98 -15.55 -6.72
N PRO A 185 3.03 -16.22 -6.03
CA PRO A 185 3.15 -16.42 -4.59
C PRO A 185 4.31 -17.36 -4.28
N ASP A 186 5.26 -16.89 -3.47
CA ASP A 186 6.37 -17.70 -3.00
C ASP A 186 6.22 -18.00 -1.50
N PRO A 187 5.89 -19.24 -1.11
CA PRO A 187 5.80 -19.62 0.29
C PRO A 187 7.18 -19.76 0.97
N ASP A 188 8.26 -19.88 0.21
CA ASP A 188 9.60 -20.21 0.68
C ASP A 188 10.55 -18.99 0.68
N GLN A 189 10.00 -17.78 0.75
CA GLN A 189 10.76 -16.52 0.90
C GLN A 189 11.69 -16.55 2.12
N MET A 190 12.97 -16.23 1.90
CA MET A 190 14.01 -16.25 2.93
C MET A 190 15.02 -15.12 2.73
N ASN A 191 15.40 -14.47 3.83
CA ASN A 191 16.43 -13.43 3.93
C ASN A 191 16.27 -12.35 2.84
N GLU A 192 17.26 -12.18 1.96
CA GLU A 192 17.26 -11.19 0.89
C GLU A 192 16.25 -11.50 -0.23
N ALA A 193 15.77 -12.75 -0.32
CA ALA A 193 14.75 -13.17 -1.27
C ALA A 193 13.33 -12.94 -0.72
N ASN A 194 13.10 -11.78 -0.11
CA ASN A 194 11.78 -11.33 0.33
C ASN A 194 11.35 -10.08 -0.44
N PHE A 195 10.04 -9.83 -0.44
CA PHE A 195 9.51 -8.64 -1.07
C PHE A 195 9.73 -7.39 -0.19
N ASN A 196 10.32 -6.35 -0.79
CA ASN A 196 10.35 -5.00 -0.25
C ASN A 196 10.04 -4.00 -1.38
N THR A 197 9.15 -3.04 -1.10
CA THR A 197 8.60 -2.11 -2.10
C THR A 197 9.69 -1.22 -2.71
N ASP A 198 10.59 -0.68 -1.89
CA ASP A 198 11.68 0.18 -2.34
C ASP A 198 12.73 -0.58 -3.15
N ALA A 199 13.15 -1.76 -2.67
CA ALA A 199 14.07 -2.63 -3.39
C ALA A 199 13.49 -3.06 -4.73
N TYR A 200 12.18 -3.31 -4.79
CA TYR A 200 11.46 -3.63 -6.02
C TYR A 200 11.48 -2.47 -7.01
N TYR A 201 11.27 -1.22 -6.58
CA TYR A 201 11.35 -0.05 -7.47
C TYR A 201 12.74 0.19 -8.06
N VAL A 202 13.79 -0.10 -7.30
CA VAL A 202 15.18 0.05 -7.76
C VAL A 202 15.63 -1.15 -8.62
N GLY A 203 14.83 -2.22 -8.67
CA GLY A 203 15.15 -3.44 -9.39
C GLY A 203 16.19 -4.32 -8.68
N GLN A 204 16.36 -4.14 -7.36
CA GLN A 204 17.23 -4.92 -6.48
C GLN A 204 16.46 -6.03 -5.74
N SER A 205 15.39 -6.53 -6.34
CA SER A 205 14.60 -7.63 -5.78
C SER A 205 15.13 -8.96 -6.31
N ASP A 206 16.13 -9.49 -5.62
CA ASP A 206 16.64 -10.83 -5.91
C ASP A 206 15.63 -11.88 -5.44
N GLY A 207 15.47 -12.96 -6.22
CA GLY A 207 14.65 -14.12 -5.82
C GLY A 207 13.14 -14.04 -6.06
N LEU A 208 12.58 -12.89 -6.47
CA LEU A 208 11.15 -12.81 -6.78
C LEU A 208 10.79 -13.55 -8.09
N THR A 209 9.75 -14.37 -8.02
CA THR A 209 9.18 -15.07 -9.19
C THR A 209 8.20 -14.15 -9.93
N LEU A 210 8.54 -13.82 -11.17
CA LEU A 210 7.72 -12.97 -12.03
C LEU A 210 6.53 -13.75 -12.60
N GLY A 211 5.33 -13.19 -12.44
CA GLY A 211 4.11 -13.72 -13.02
C GLY A 211 3.96 -13.42 -14.51
N LYS A 212 2.83 -13.87 -15.08
CA LYS A 212 2.58 -13.79 -16.54
C LYS A 212 2.19 -12.40 -17.02
N HIS A 213 1.64 -11.55 -16.15
CA HIS A 213 1.07 -10.25 -16.53
C HIS A 213 2.07 -9.10 -16.31
N GLN A 214 3.25 -9.21 -16.92
CA GLN A 214 4.26 -8.16 -16.80
C GLN A 214 3.88 -6.88 -17.56
N MET A 215 4.31 -5.74 -17.02
CA MET A 215 4.10 -4.45 -17.68
C MET A 215 4.95 -4.35 -18.94
N LYS A 216 4.39 -3.77 -20.00
CA LYS A 216 5.10 -3.57 -21.26
C LYS A 216 6.02 -2.37 -21.17
N ASP A 217 7.28 -2.54 -21.54
CA ASP A 217 8.24 -1.43 -21.64
C ASP A 217 8.15 -0.77 -23.02
N TYR A 218 7.65 0.46 -23.06
CA TYR A 218 7.56 1.21 -24.30
C TYR A 218 8.91 1.80 -24.73
N ARG A 219 9.95 1.81 -23.90
CA ARG A 219 11.30 2.26 -24.31
C ARG A 219 11.96 1.30 -25.28
N VAL A 220 11.59 0.02 -25.25
CA VAL A 220 12.16 -1.04 -26.09
C VAL A 220 11.27 -1.32 -27.29
N LYS A 221 11.80 -1.13 -28.51
CA LYS A 221 11.04 -1.35 -29.77
C LYS A 221 10.57 -2.79 -29.99
N ARG A 222 11.24 -3.77 -29.37
CA ARG A 222 10.96 -5.21 -29.49
C ARG A 222 10.28 -5.78 -28.24
N GLY A 223 9.16 -5.18 -27.82
CA GLY A 223 8.25 -5.79 -26.84
C GLY A 223 8.92 -6.23 -25.53
N GLY A 224 9.70 -5.33 -24.92
CA GLY A 224 10.27 -5.59 -23.59
C GLY A 224 9.21 -5.53 -22.50
N THR A 225 9.53 -6.12 -21.35
CA THR A 225 8.75 -5.99 -20.13
C THR A 225 9.52 -5.12 -19.13
N ARG A 226 8.80 -4.51 -18.18
CA ARG A 226 9.36 -3.75 -17.07
C ARG A 226 8.65 -4.08 -15.77
N GLN A 227 9.31 -3.76 -14.66
CA GLN A 227 8.69 -3.77 -13.34
C GLN A 227 7.67 -2.64 -13.20
N VAL A 228 6.77 -2.84 -12.23
CA VAL A 228 5.76 -1.84 -11.84
C VAL A 228 6.45 -0.68 -11.12
N ARG A 229 5.99 0.53 -11.42
CA ARG A 229 6.44 1.78 -10.78
C ARG A 229 5.28 2.42 -10.05
N MET A 230 5.59 3.37 -9.15
CA MET A 230 4.58 4.18 -8.49
C MET A 230 3.65 4.89 -9.49
N GLU A 231 4.19 5.32 -10.64
CA GLU A 231 3.45 5.97 -11.73
C GLU A 231 2.34 5.12 -12.35
N ASP A 232 2.41 3.79 -12.20
CA ASP A 232 1.39 2.86 -12.70
C ASP A 232 0.10 2.91 -11.87
N GLY A 233 0.17 3.44 -10.64
CA GLY A 233 -0.99 3.54 -9.74
C GLY A 233 -1.54 2.20 -9.26
N ILE A 234 -0.77 1.13 -9.38
CA ILE A 234 -1.15 -0.23 -8.95
C ILE A 234 -0.88 -0.42 -7.46
N MET A 235 0.32 -0.04 -6.99
CA MET A 235 0.71 -0.19 -5.58
C MET A 235 0.19 0.98 -4.72
N LEU A 236 0.07 0.73 -3.43
CA LEU A 236 -0.31 1.74 -2.45
C LEU A 236 0.92 2.50 -1.93
N PRO A 237 0.76 3.76 -1.49
CA PRO A 237 1.76 4.45 -0.69
C PRO A 237 2.05 3.73 0.64
N GLU A 238 3.17 4.10 1.26
CA GLU A 238 3.54 3.62 2.60
C GLU A 238 2.54 4.10 3.68
N TYR A 239 2.39 3.28 4.71
CA TYR A 239 1.50 3.50 5.86
C TYR A 239 2.17 4.30 6.97
#